data_AF-A0ABC9SPY7-F1
#
_entry.id   AF-A0ABC9SPY7-F1
#
_cell.length_a   1.000
_cell.length_b   1.000
_cell.length_c   1.000
_cell.angle_alpha   90.00
_cell.angle_beta   90.00
_cell.angle_gamma   90.00
#
_symmetry.space_group_name_H-M   'P 1'
#
loop_
_entity.id
_entity.type
_entity.pdbx_description
1 polymer ?
#
loop_
_entity_poly.entity_id
_entity_poly.type
_entity_poly.pdbx_seq_one_letter_code
_entity_poly.pdbx_strand_id
1 'polypeptide(L)'
;MKIWLDGKRIFEEETDYGSKYYVFPRDKMQKNVSLHGYIVKKGEFNQPCKWIYADDLPKTESIIPVKDFDYSQYDCFIFDDYTLGKDIQKVLFSYNIDIHQDIKEFLKLEVLPEEVVKELKILFEEKEYYNKYPEDFLFCESYDYKCNEIEKRFIVDPDDNIGVSITYDQTDWFGRQYLVEVYAKEVHSQTHYVLKNDWDYWYKYYPGDSNENYWIIEEIDEEQMENFSFEEYQPVEIEKRDLPEKAPEIDLSKYFAPDTVYDFYYSEKMFIMRYNLEQKVATVNINGSREFYTEMVREGEELTSNWDDMKHIGRTTYGEADIQHPNLTRKDILEHMFGKRDLLQP
;
A
#
# COMPACT_ATOMS: atom_id res chain seq x y z
N MET A 1 2.43 6.95 -23.90
CA MET A 1 3.45 6.03 -23.41
C MET A 1 3.19 4.57 -23.80
N LYS A 2 1.93 4.12 -23.95
CA LYS A 2 1.55 2.73 -24.21
C LYS A 2 2.46 1.90 -25.15
N ILE A 3 2.83 2.41 -26.33
CA ILE A 3 3.67 1.65 -27.27
C ILE A 3 5.13 1.59 -26.86
N TRP A 4 5.66 2.68 -26.30
CA TRP A 4 7.04 2.76 -25.86
C TRP A 4 7.31 1.90 -24.61
N LEU A 5 6.26 1.62 -23.86
CA LEU A 5 6.28 0.81 -22.64
C LEU A 5 5.60 -0.56 -22.85
N ASP A 6 5.31 -0.94 -24.10
CA ASP A 6 4.73 -2.24 -24.40
C ASP A 6 5.68 -3.38 -24.00
N GLY A 7 5.13 -4.46 -23.46
CA GLY A 7 5.90 -5.57 -22.90
C GLY A 7 6.71 -5.24 -21.63
N LYS A 8 6.52 -4.05 -21.03
CA LYS A 8 7.17 -3.65 -19.77
C LYS A 8 6.18 -3.68 -18.60
N ARG A 9 6.72 -3.67 -17.40
CA ARG A 9 6.00 -3.38 -16.15
C ARG A 9 6.68 -2.25 -15.41
N ILE A 10 5.87 -1.43 -14.76
CA ILE A 10 6.31 -0.18 -14.15
C ILE A 10 5.88 -0.20 -12.71
N PHE A 11 6.83 -0.03 -11.81
CA PHE A 11 6.58 -0.06 -10.38
C PHE A 11 7.03 1.21 -9.71
N GLU A 12 6.22 1.69 -8.78
CA GLU A 12 6.49 2.89 -8.01
C GLU A 12 7.30 2.58 -6.75
N GLU A 13 8.28 3.43 -6.49
CA GLU A 13 8.96 3.62 -5.23
C GLU A 13 8.60 5.02 -4.69
N GLU A 14 7.92 5.06 -3.55
CA GLU A 14 7.70 6.32 -2.84
C GLU A 14 9.03 6.78 -2.20
N THR A 15 9.39 8.05 -2.43
CA THR A 15 10.57 8.66 -1.84
C THR A 15 10.21 9.97 -1.13
N ASP A 16 11.08 10.46 -0.26
CA ASP A 16 10.91 11.75 0.42
C ASP A 16 10.77 12.95 -0.55
N TYR A 17 11.16 12.77 -1.82
CA TYR A 17 11.16 13.80 -2.86
C TYR A 17 10.11 13.54 -3.95
N GLY A 18 9.19 12.60 -3.73
CA GLY A 18 8.15 12.21 -4.68
C GLY A 18 8.31 10.77 -5.17
N SER A 19 7.57 10.42 -6.22
CA SER A 19 7.53 9.06 -6.75
C SER A 19 8.62 8.82 -7.80
N LYS A 20 9.33 7.69 -7.66
CA LYS A 20 10.27 7.20 -8.66
C LYS A 20 9.75 5.89 -9.22
N TYR A 21 9.72 5.75 -10.54
CA TYR A 21 9.17 4.55 -11.17
C TYR A 21 10.26 3.71 -11.84
N TYR A 22 10.28 2.41 -11.56
CA TYR A 22 11.18 1.43 -12.14
C TYR A 22 10.47 0.64 -13.23
N VAL A 23 11.09 0.56 -14.40
CA VAL A 23 10.55 -0.10 -15.58
C VAL A 23 11.36 -1.35 -15.89
N PHE A 24 10.70 -2.50 -15.88
CA PHE A 24 11.30 -3.81 -16.15
C PHE A 24 10.63 -4.51 -17.34
N PRO A 25 11.36 -5.36 -18.08
CA PRO A 25 10.75 -6.27 -19.05
C PRO A 25 9.80 -7.25 -18.36
N ARG A 26 8.55 -7.33 -18.83
CA ARG A 26 7.50 -8.15 -18.21
C ARG A 26 7.85 -9.64 -18.20
N ASP A 27 8.47 -10.13 -19.27
CA ASP A 27 8.83 -11.54 -19.47
C ASP A 27 9.98 -12.02 -18.56
N LYS A 28 10.69 -11.08 -17.92
CA LYS A 28 11.78 -11.37 -17.00
C LYS A 28 11.40 -11.26 -15.52
N MET A 29 10.18 -10.80 -15.22
CA MET A 29 9.67 -10.79 -13.84
C MET A 29 9.43 -12.21 -13.37
N GLN A 30 9.88 -12.52 -12.15
CA GLN A 30 9.74 -13.82 -11.54
C GLN A 30 8.80 -13.75 -10.34
N LYS A 31 7.86 -14.68 -10.25
CA LYS A 31 7.03 -14.85 -9.05
C LYS A 31 7.79 -15.66 -7.99
N ASN A 32 7.76 -15.20 -6.75
CA ASN A 32 8.42 -15.81 -5.61
C ASN A 32 7.46 -16.04 -4.46
N VAL A 33 7.79 -17.00 -3.62
CA VAL A 33 7.20 -17.24 -2.30
C VAL A 33 8.12 -16.57 -1.27
N SER A 34 7.54 -15.78 -0.37
CA SER A 34 8.26 -15.25 0.79
C SER A 34 7.96 -16.11 2.02
N LEU A 35 9.00 -16.71 2.57
CA LEU A 35 8.93 -17.43 3.83
C LEU A 35 8.80 -16.45 4.98
N HIS A 36 7.98 -16.80 5.97
CA HIS A 36 7.76 -16.02 7.19
C HIS A 36 7.48 -16.96 8.37
N GLY A 37 7.68 -16.47 9.60
CA GLY A 37 7.49 -17.26 10.82
C GLY A 37 8.53 -18.37 11.00
N TYR A 38 8.17 -19.44 11.71
CA TYR A 38 9.04 -20.60 11.94
C TYR A 38 8.84 -21.69 10.89
N ILE A 39 9.92 -22.06 10.22
CA ILE A 39 9.98 -23.09 9.19
C ILE A 39 10.40 -24.41 9.83
N VAL A 40 9.57 -25.44 9.68
CA VAL A 40 9.83 -26.79 10.20
C VAL A 40 9.98 -27.76 9.03
N LYS A 41 11.19 -28.28 8.84
CA LYS A 41 11.46 -29.28 7.79
C LYS A 41 10.84 -30.62 8.14
N LYS A 42 10.63 -31.43 7.10
CA LYS A 42 10.00 -32.74 7.21
C LYS A 42 10.72 -33.64 8.19
N GLY A 43 10.01 -34.14 9.19
CA GLY A 43 10.53 -35.01 10.25
C GLY A 43 11.31 -34.29 11.35
N GLU A 44 11.35 -32.96 11.37
CA GLU A 44 12.09 -32.17 12.37
C GLU A 44 11.17 -31.49 13.40
N PHE A 45 9.86 -31.70 13.34
CA PHE A 45 8.91 -31.07 14.28
C PHE A 45 9.25 -31.35 15.75
N ASN A 46 9.70 -32.56 16.09
CA ASN A 46 10.05 -32.91 17.46
C ASN A 46 11.40 -32.32 17.93
N GLN A 47 12.09 -31.53 17.11
CA GLN A 47 13.39 -30.93 17.41
C GLN A 47 13.31 -29.40 17.27
N PRO A 48 12.74 -28.68 18.26
CA PRO A 48 12.60 -27.23 18.23
C PRO A 48 13.90 -26.48 17.89
N CYS A 49 15.05 -27.00 18.34
CA CYS A 49 16.36 -26.42 18.03
C CYS A 49 16.76 -26.43 16.56
N LYS A 50 16.01 -27.13 15.71
CA LYS A 50 16.20 -27.11 14.26
C LYS A 50 15.19 -26.24 13.52
N TRP A 51 14.19 -25.69 14.22
CA TRP A 51 13.22 -24.81 13.58
C TRP A 51 13.92 -23.52 13.19
N ILE A 52 13.67 -23.06 11.97
CA ILE A 52 14.36 -21.91 11.40
C ILE A 52 13.39 -20.74 11.42
N TYR A 53 13.77 -19.63 12.04
CA TYR A 53 12.99 -18.40 11.93
C TYR A 53 13.31 -17.73 10.59
N ALA A 54 12.29 -17.49 9.77
CA ALA A 54 12.47 -17.05 8.38
C ALA A 54 13.18 -15.68 8.28
N ASP A 55 12.95 -14.77 9.23
CA ASP A 55 13.56 -13.44 9.21
C ASP A 55 15.06 -13.47 9.55
N ASP A 56 15.55 -14.56 10.16
CA ASP A 56 16.98 -14.76 10.41
C ASP A 56 17.72 -15.24 9.15
N LEU A 57 16.98 -15.63 8.09
CA LEU A 57 17.57 -16.06 6.83
C LEU A 57 17.95 -14.84 5.95
N PRO A 58 19.03 -14.94 5.16
CA PRO A 58 19.29 -13.99 4.09
C PRO A 58 18.08 -13.86 3.15
N LYS A 59 17.79 -12.66 2.63
CA LYS A 59 16.69 -12.43 1.68
C LYS A 59 16.70 -13.38 0.47
N THR A 60 17.86 -13.83 0.04
CA THR A 60 18.02 -14.80 -1.07
C THR A 60 17.52 -16.20 -0.73
N GLU A 61 17.43 -16.54 0.56
CA GLU A 61 16.94 -17.83 1.05
C GLU A 61 15.49 -17.74 1.55
N SER A 62 15.04 -16.58 2.04
CA SER A 62 13.65 -16.37 2.44
C SER A 62 12.71 -16.03 1.28
N ILE A 63 13.22 -15.54 0.14
CA ILE A 63 12.43 -15.26 -1.07
C ILE A 63 12.84 -16.24 -2.17
N ILE A 64 11.99 -17.25 -2.36
CA ILE A 64 12.28 -18.42 -3.22
C ILE A 64 11.43 -18.35 -4.48
N PRO A 65 12.00 -18.55 -5.68
CA PRO A 65 11.21 -18.65 -6.92
C PRO A 65 10.14 -19.73 -6.78
N VAL A 66 8.89 -19.46 -7.21
CA VAL A 66 7.79 -20.45 -7.09
C VAL A 66 8.14 -21.77 -7.77
N LYS A 67 8.87 -21.72 -8.89
CA LYS A 67 9.34 -22.90 -9.65
C LYS A 67 10.32 -23.79 -8.86
N ASP A 68 11.03 -23.20 -7.90
CA ASP A 68 12.07 -23.85 -7.11
C ASP A 68 11.59 -24.16 -5.68
N PHE A 69 10.39 -23.69 -5.30
CA PHE A 69 9.81 -23.92 -3.99
C PHE A 69 9.05 -25.27 -3.93
N ASP A 70 9.53 -26.17 -3.10
CA ASP A 70 8.92 -27.48 -2.85
C ASP A 70 8.34 -27.56 -1.43
N TYR A 71 7.05 -27.25 -1.30
CA TYR A 71 6.34 -27.31 -0.02
C TYR A 71 6.41 -28.69 0.65
N SER A 72 6.59 -29.78 -0.11
CA SER A 72 6.58 -31.14 0.43
C SER A 72 7.80 -31.50 1.29
N GLN A 73 8.82 -30.64 1.29
CA GLN A 73 10.04 -30.76 2.11
C GLN A 73 9.85 -30.28 3.55
N TYR A 74 8.69 -29.68 3.84
CA TYR A 74 8.37 -29.12 5.14
C TYR A 74 7.25 -29.91 5.81
N ASP A 75 7.33 -30.03 7.14
CA ASP A 75 6.22 -30.55 7.93
C ASP A 75 5.17 -29.46 8.11
N CYS A 76 5.61 -28.23 8.41
CA CYS A 76 4.74 -27.09 8.61
C CYS A 76 5.50 -25.76 8.63
N PHE A 77 4.74 -24.68 8.54
CA PHE A 77 5.19 -23.31 8.76
C PHE A 77 4.31 -22.73 9.85
N ILE A 78 4.90 -22.15 10.87
CA ILE A 78 4.21 -21.71 12.08
C ILE A 78 4.30 -20.19 12.15
N PHE A 79 3.15 -19.53 12.20
CA PHE A 79 3.03 -18.09 12.36
C PHE A 79 3.56 -17.65 13.74
N ASP A 80 4.40 -16.61 13.76
CA ASP A 80 4.93 -16.04 14.99
C ASP A 80 3.93 -15.04 15.59
N ASP A 81 2.98 -15.58 16.36
CA ASP A 81 2.03 -14.79 17.14
C ASP A 81 2.59 -14.45 18.53
N TYR A 82 2.26 -13.27 19.05
CA TYR A 82 2.59 -12.84 20.41
C TYR A 82 2.23 -13.87 21.50
N THR A 83 1.18 -14.67 21.28
CA THR A 83 0.71 -15.69 22.23
C THR A 83 1.38 -17.04 22.08
N LEU A 84 2.16 -17.28 21.01
CA LEU A 84 2.70 -18.59 20.65
C LEU A 84 3.48 -19.23 21.81
N GLY A 85 4.47 -18.53 22.37
CA GLY A 85 5.28 -19.04 23.49
C GLY A 85 4.45 -19.35 24.74
N LYS A 86 3.42 -18.55 25.02
CA LYS A 86 2.50 -18.76 26.14
C LYS A 86 1.61 -19.98 25.92
N ASP A 87 1.14 -20.19 24.70
CA ASP A 87 0.27 -21.32 24.38
C ASP A 87 1.05 -22.64 24.33
N ILE A 88 2.28 -22.64 23.80
CA ILE A 88 3.23 -23.76 23.92
C ILE A 88 3.51 -24.09 25.39
N GLN A 89 3.76 -23.08 26.24
CA GLN A 89 4.03 -23.30 27.66
C GLN A 89 2.90 -24.06 28.38
N LYS A 90 1.63 -23.86 28.00
CA LYS A 90 0.50 -24.58 28.62
C LYS A 90 0.57 -26.09 28.38
N VAL A 91 0.98 -26.50 27.19
CA VAL A 91 1.18 -27.92 26.85
C VAL A 91 2.39 -28.45 27.62
N LEU A 92 3.52 -27.76 27.54
CA LEU A 92 4.78 -28.18 28.17
C LEU A 92 4.72 -28.30 29.70
N PHE A 93 3.87 -27.48 30.35
CA PHE A 93 3.73 -27.47 31.81
C PHE A 93 3.29 -28.83 32.37
N SER A 94 2.41 -29.56 31.68
CA SER A 94 1.98 -30.92 32.05
C SER A 94 3.12 -31.95 32.05
N TYR A 95 4.23 -31.61 31.39
CA TYR A 95 5.41 -32.46 31.23
C TYR A 95 6.62 -31.95 32.04
N ASN A 96 6.41 -31.02 32.97
CA ASN A 96 7.46 -30.38 33.80
C ASN A 96 8.56 -29.69 32.96
N ILE A 97 8.22 -29.17 31.78
CA ILE A 97 9.11 -28.35 30.95
C ILE A 97 8.68 -26.89 31.08
N ASP A 98 9.59 -26.04 31.53
CA ASP A 98 9.37 -24.59 31.69
C ASP A 98 10.27 -23.84 30.70
N ILE A 99 9.64 -23.16 29.75
CA ILE A 99 10.27 -22.27 28.77
C ILE A 99 10.01 -20.80 29.13
N HIS A 100 9.41 -20.53 30.30
CA HIS A 100 9.05 -19.20 30.76
C HIS A 100 8.17 -18.40 29.78
N GLN A 101 7.34 -19.11 29.01
CA GLN A 101 6.51 -18.53 27.92
C GLN A 101 7.33 -17.88 26.79
N ASP A 102 8.64 -18.14 26.71
CA ASP A 102 9.54 -17.58 25.71
C ASP A 102 9.83 -18.62 24.61
N ILE A 103 9.48 -18.27 23.38
CA ILE A 103 9.76 -19.10 22.20
C ILE A 103 11.26 -19.32 22.02
N LYS A 104 12.12 -18.38 22.41
CA LYS A 104 13.58 -18.54 22.31
C LYS A 104 14.11 -19.61 23.25
N GLU A 105 13.49 -19.80 24.41
CA GLU A 105 13.83 -20.91 25.30
C GLU A 105 13.30 -22.25 24.76
N PHE A 106 12.11 -22.26 24.15
CA PHE A 106 11.58 -23.44 23.46
C PHE A 106 12.50 -23.93 22.34
N LEU A 107 13.03 -23.01 21.52
CA LEU A 107 13.97 -23.32 20.44
C LEU A 107 15.34 -23.84 20.94
N LYS A 108 15.60 -23.92 22.24
CA LYS A 108 16.81 -24.57 22.77
C LYS A 108 16.60 -26.05 23.07
N LEU A 109 15.35 -26.54 23.05
CA LEU A 109 15.03 -27.92 23.35
C LEU A 109 15.50 -28.84 22.22
N GLU A 110 16.30 -29.85 22.57
CA GLU A 110 16.88 -30.76 21.58
C GLU A 110 15.85 -31.71 20.98
N VAL A 111 15.05 -32.36 21.83
CA VAL A 111 14.03 -33.35 21.42
C VAL A 111 12.84 -33.28 22.36
N LEU A 112 11.64 -33.23 21.78
CA LEU A 112 10.37 -33.31 22.50
C LEU A 112 9.88 -34.77 22.59
N PRO A 113 9.25 -35.17 23.72
CA PRO A 113 8.51 -36.42 23.81
C PRO A 113 7.40 -36.54 22.77
N GLU A 114 7.06 -37.75 22.32
CA GLU A 114 6.04 -37.99 21.29
C GLU A 114 4.65 -37.48 21.72
N GLU A 115 4.31 -37.63 23.00
CA GLU A 115 3.04 -37.17 23.57
C GLU A 115 2.93 -35.64 23.51
N VAL A 116 4.03 -34.94 23.82
CA VAL A 116 4.11 -33.47 23.71
C VAL A 116 3.93 -33.03 22.26
N VAL A 117 4.62 -33.70 21.32
CA VAL A 117 4.51 -33.39 19.89
C VAL A 117 3.07 -33.51 19.40
N LYS A 118 2.37 -34.56 19.83
CA LYS A 118 0.96 -34.77 19.46
C LYS A 118 0.06 -33.66 20.00
N GLU A 119 0.23 -33.25 21.25
CA GLU A 119 -0.56 -32.16 21.84
C GLU A 119 -0.26 -30.80 21.20
N LEU A 120 1.01 -30.52 20.87
CA LEU A 120 1.38 -29.29 20.17
C LEU A 120 0.77 -29.21 18.77
N LYS A 121 0.73 -30.32 18.03
CA LYS A 121 0.07 -30.34 16.71
C LYS A 121 -1.42 -30.04 16.82
N ILE A 122 -2.11 -30.62 17.80
CA ILE A 122 -3.53 -30.31 18.07
C ILE A 122 -3.70 -28.83 18.42
N LEU A 123 -2.87 -28.31 19.32
CA LEU A 123 -2.89 -26.89 19.69
C LEU A 123 -2.73 -25.99 18.45
N PHE A 124 -1.76 -26.30 17.59
CA PHE A 124 -1.46 -25.48 16.42
C PHE A 124 -2.56 -25.55 15.35
N GLU A 125 -3.24 -26.69 15.21
CA GLU A 125 -4.45 -26.79 14.39
C GLU A 125 -5.61 -25.98 14.98
N GLU A 126 -5.89 -26.11 16.28
CA GLU A 126 -7.01 -25.41 16.95
C GLU A 126 -6.83 -23.89 17.00
N LYS A 127 -5.59 -23.44 17.10
CA LYS A 127 -5.21 -22.02 17.14
C LYS A 127 -4.88 -21.44 15.78
N GLU A 128 -4.93 -22.26 14.73
CA GLU A 128 -4.60 -21.86 13.36
C GLU A 128 -3.21 -21.22 13.24
N TYR A 129 -2.22 -21.73 14.00
CA TYR A 129 -0.84 -21.25 13.88
C TYR A 129 -0.15 -21.73 12.60
N TYR A 130 -0.73 -22.70 11.89
CA TYR A 130 -0.14 -23.23 10.66
C TYR A 130 -0.53 -22.43 9.43
N ASN A 131 0.48 -22.04 8.64
CA ASN A 131 0.23 -21.55 7.29
C ASN A 131 -0.11 -22.72 6.37
N LYS A 132 -1.26 -22.63 5.69
CA LYS A 132 -1.72 -23.52 4.63
C LYS A 132 -1.17 -23.02 3.30
N TYR A 133 -0.50 -23.89 2.56
CA TYR A 133 -0.04 -23.56 1.22
C TYR A 133 -1.09 -23.93 0.17
N PRO A 134 -1.38 -23.04 -0.80
CA PRO A 134 -0.79 -21.71 -0.99
C PRO A 134 -1.52 -20.56 -0.26
N GLU A 135 -2.61 -20.82 0.45
CA GLU A 135 -3.57 -19.82 0.91
C GLU A 135 -2.99 -18.76 1.86
N ASP A 136 -2.18 -19.19 2.83
CA ASP A 136 -1.62 -18.33 3.89
C ASP A 136 -0.19 -17.85 3.55
N PHE A 137 0.30 -18.15 2.35
CA PHE A 137 1.66 -17.78 1.93
C PHE A 137 1.70 -16.42 1.25
N LEU A 138 2.74 -15.66 1.58
CA LEU A 138 3.03 -14.39 0.93
C LEU A 138 3.73 -14.64 -0.40
N PHE A 139 3.25 -13.97 -1.45
CA PHE A 139 3.85 -14.01 -2.77
C PHE A 139 4.29 -12.60 -3.16
N CYS A 140 5.46 -12.51 -3.76
CA CYS A 140 5.99 -11.27 -4.32
C CYS A 140 6.58 -11.54 -5.70
N GLU A 141 7.00 -10.48 -6.37
CA GLU A 141 7.72 -10.57 -7.64
C GLU A 141 9.16 -10.08 -7.48
N SER A 142 10.04 -10.53 -8.37
CA SER A 142 11.41 -10.05 -8.40
C SER A 142 11.94 -9.92 -9.81
N TYR A 143 12.98 -9.10 -9.95
CA TYR A 143 13.76 -8.97 -11.16
C TYR A 143 15.24 -9.15 -10.83
N ASP A 144 15.81 -10.23 -11.33
CA ASP A 144 17.23 -10.58 -11.15
C ASP A 144 18.03 -10.10 -12.36
N TYR A 145 19.14 -9.41 -12.11
CA TYR A 145 20.02 -8.88 -13.15
C TYR A 145 21.49 -8.88 -12.72
N LYS A 146 22.40 -8.70 -13.68
CA LYS A 146 23.84 -8.58 -13.43
C LYS A 146 24.33 -7.17 -13.73
N CYS A 147 24.94 -6.54 -12.73
CA CYS A 147 25.64 -5.27 -12.87
C CYS A 147 27.11 -5.47 -12.48
N ASN A 148 28.02 -5.26 -13.43
CA ASN A 148 29.47 -5.49 -13.24
C ASN A 148 29.80 -6.86 -12.65
N GLU A 149 29.22 -7.92 -13.21
CA GLU A 149 29.34 -9.33 -12.74
C GLU A 149 28.74 -9.63 -11.36
N ILE A 150 28.19 -8.62 -10.67
CA ILE A 150 27.51 -8.79 -9.39
C ILE A 150 26.01 -9.03 -9.66
N GLU A 151 25.48 -10.12 -9.13
CA GLU A 151 24.05 -10.40 -9.16
C GLU A 151 23.30 -9.46 -8.20
N LYS A 152 22.24 -8.85 -8.73
CA LYS A 152 21.35 -7.93 -8.03
C LYS A 152 19.93 -8.40 -8.23
N ARG A 153 19.10 -8.15 -7.22
CA ARG A 153 17.68 -8.50 -7.21
C ARG A 153 16.87 -7.29 -6.78
N PHE A 154 15.92 -6.87 -7.59
CA PHE A 154 14.81 -6.04 -7.16
C PHE A 154 13.69 -6.93 -6.65
N ILE A 155 13.10 -6.57 -5.52
CA ILE A 155 11.93 -7.24 -4.97
C ILE A 155 10.78 -6.26 -5.08
N VAL A 156 9.67 -6.73 -5.59
CA VAL A 156 8.46 -5.96 -5.79
C VAL A 156 7.34 -6.65 -5.03
N ASP A 157 6.72 -5.90 -4.12
CA ASP A 157 5.63 -6.40 -3.32
C ASP A 157 4.43 -5.45 -3.43
N PRO A 158 3.51 -5.72 -4.37
CA PRO A 158 2.39 -4.83 -4.62
C PRO A 158 1.43 -4.66 -3.44
N ASP A 159 1.50 -5.59 -2.48
CA ASP A 159 0.60 -5.66 -1.33
C ASP A 159 1.29 -5.19 -0.02
N ASP A 160 2.54 -4.71 -0.09
CA ASP A 160 3.36 -4.24 1.04
C ASP A 160 3.38 -5.19 2.26
N ASN A 161 3.33 -6.49 2.02
CA ASN A 161 3.40 -7.53 3.03
C ASN A 161 4.81 -7.76 3.57
N ILE A 162 5.86 -7.48 2.79
CA ILE A 162 7.26 -7.78 3.10
C ILE A 162 8.12 -6.53 3.31
N GLY A 163 7.50 -5.33 3.36
CA GLY A 163 8.15 -4.07 3.72
C GLY A 163 9.27 -3.66 2.77
N VAL A 164 8.99 -3.65 1.46
CA VAL A 164 9.90 -3.17 0.42
C VAL A 164 9.45 -1.81 -0.08
N SER A 165 10.37 -0.98 -0.57
CA SER A 165 10.02 0.36 -1.06
C SER A 165 9.34 0.37 -2.43
N ILE A 166 9.31 -0.76 -3.16
CA ILE A 166 8.71 -0.86 -4.49
C ILE A 166 7.37 -1.60 -4.38
N THR A 167 6.27 -0.84 -4.35
CA THR A 167 4.99 -1.32 -3.82
C THR A 167 3.78 -1.12 -4.73
N TYR A 168 3.83 -0.34 -5.80
CA TYR A 168 2.65 -0.15 -6.65
C TYR A 168 2.91 -0.43 -8.12
N ASP A 169 2.09 -1.29 -8.73
CA ASP A 169 2.10 -1.50 -10.18
C ASP A 169 1.37 -0.36 -10.90
N GLN A 170 2.14 0.51 -11.53
CA GLN A 170 1.65 1.67 -12.28
C GLN A 170 1.56 1.40 -13.80
N THR A 171 1.74 0.16 -14.22
CA THR A 171 1.74 -0.21 -15.65
C THR A 171 0.49 0.27 -16.38
N ASP A 172 -0.68 0.10 -15.76
CA ASP A 172 -1.96 0.52 -16.35
C ASP A 172 -2.12 2.04 -16.41
N TRP A 173 -1.62 2.77 -15.39
CA TRP A 173 -1.68 4.23 -15.35
C TRP A 173 -0.88 4.83 -16.51
N PHE A 174 0.38 4.42 -16.66
CA PHE A 174 1.21 4.82 -17.80
C PHE A 174 0.67 4.28 -19.14
N GLY A 175 0.05 3.11 -19.13
CA GLY A 175 -0.57 2.48 -20.30
C GLY A 175 -1.76 3.25 -20.89
N ARG A 176 -2.39 4.14 -20.10
CA ARG A 176 -3.52 5.00 -20.54
C ARG A 176 -3.08 6.30 -21.21
N GLN A 177 -1.82 6.67 -21.06
CA GLN A 177 -1.27 7.93 -21.54
C GLN A 177 -0.69 7.77 -22.95
N TYR A 178 -0.66 8.85 -23.71
CA TYR A 178 -0.04 8.99 -25.03
C TYR A 178 1.13 9.97 -24.96
N LEU A 179 2.20 9.70 -25.71
CA LEU A 179 3.31 10.65 -25.81
C LEU A 179 2.94 11.70 -26.85
N VAL A 180 3.14 12.97 -26.51
CA VAL A 180 2.90 14.10 -27.41
C VAL A 180 4.20 14.79 -27.81
N GLU A 181 5.20 14.77 -26.93
CA GLU A 181 6.55 15.28 -27.21
C GLU A 181 7.59 14.33 -26.62
N VAL A 182 8.69 14.15 -27.34
CA VAL A 182 9.83 13.33 -26.93
C VAL A 182 11.10 14.06 -27.32
N TYR A 183 12.03 14.14 -26.38
CA TYR A 183 13.35 14.71 -26.58
C TYR A 183 14.40 13.70 -26.10
N ALA A 184 15.57 13.68 -26.71
CA ALA A 184 16.64 12.74 -26.38
C ALA A 184 18.00 13.44 -26.26
N LYS A 185 18.84 12.91 -25.37
CA LYS A 185 20.22 13.32 -25.17
C LYS A 185 21.09 12.09 -24.96
N GLU A 186 22.29 12.11 -25.54
CA GLU A 186 23.30 11.10 -25.29
C GLU A 186 24.12 11.42 -24.03
N VAL A 187 24.20 10.47 -23.11
CA VAL A 187 24.94 10.57 -21.84
C VAL A 187 25.75 9.29 -21.68
N HIS A 188 27.08 9.40 -21.71
CA HIS A 188 27.99 8.25 -21.55
C HIS A 188 27.68 7.03 -22.45
N SER A 189 27.24 7.26 -23.69
CA SER A 189 26.79 6.23 -24.66
C SER A 189 25.44 5.58 -24.36
N GLN A 190 24.63 6.20 -23.51
CA GLN A 190 23.24 5.84 -23.24
C GLN A 190 22.32 6.97 -23.65
N THR A 191 21.17 6.64 -24.23
CA THR A 191 20.16 7.62 -24.60
C THR A 191 19.24 7.89 -23.41
N HIS A 192 19.22 9.14 -22.96
CA HIS A 192 18.27 9.66 -21.97
C HIS A 192 17.15 10.40 -22.69
N TYR A 193 15.92 10.21 -22.24
CA TYR A 193 14.74 10.84 -22.84
C TYR A 193 14.06 11.80 -21.86
N VAL A 194 13.42 12.81 -22.43
CA VAL A 194 12.43 13.65 -21.77
C VAL A 194 11.12 13.48 -22.54
N LEU A 195 10.07 13.14 -21.81
CA LEU A 195 8.80 12.68 -22.35
C LEU A 195 7.69 13.60 -21.85
N LYS A 196 6.85 14.09 -22.76
CA LYS A 196 5.60 14.76 -22.41
C LYS A 196 4.42 13.88 -22.80
N ASN A 197 3.46 13.72 -21.91
CA ASN A 197 2.22 13.01 -22.21
C ASN A 197 1.06 13.96 -22.59
N ASP A 198 -0.05 13.38 -23.03
CA ASP A 198 -1.30 14.08 -23.39
C ASP A 198 -2.06 14.66 -22.20
N TRP A 199 -1.62 14.35 -20.98
CA TRP A 199 -2.11 14.93 -19.73
C TRP A 199 -1.22 16.07 -19.24
N ASP A 200 -0.28 16.52 -20.07
CA ASP A 200 0.66 17.61 -19.82
C ASP A 200 1.69 17.34 -18.71
N TYR A 201 1.86 16.09 -18.27
CA TYR A 201 2.97 15.70 -17.40
C TYR A 201 4.27 15.51 -18.18
N TRP A 202 5.37 15.84 -17.51
CA TRP A 202 6.73 15.70 -18.02
C TRP A 202 7.50 14.66 -17.22
N TYR A 203 8.26 13.82 -17.92
CA TYR A 203 9.06 12.78 -17.29
C TYR A 203 10.46 12.71 -17.87
N LYS A 204 11.45 12.44 -17.02
CA LYS A 204 12.73 11.85 -17.44
C LYS A 204 12.53 10.36 -17.62
N TYR A 205 13.14 9.79 -18.66
CA TYR A 205 13.18 8.34 -18.87
C TYR A 205 14.58 7.93 -19.30
N TYR A 206 15.25 7.12 -18.49
CA TYR A 206 16.66 6.78 -18.72
C TYR A 206 17.01 5.39 -18.17
N PRO A 207 18.07 4.75 -18.68
CA PRO A 207 18.54 3.47 -18.14
C PRO A 207 18.98 3.60 -16.69
N GLY A 208 18.57 2.65 -15.85
CA GLY A 208 18.99 2.61 -14.44
C GLY A 208 20.40 2.07 -14.22
N ASP A 209 20.95 1.36 -15.22
CA ASP A 209 22.34 0.90 -15.24
C ASP A 209 22.93 0.92 -16.65
N SER A 210 24.23 0.66 -16.75
CA SER A 210 24.99 0.68 -18.00
C SER A 210 24.65 -0.45 -18.97
N ASN A 211 23.99 -1.50 -18.48
CA ASN A 211 23.63 -2.69 -19.26
C ASN A 211 22.17 -2.64 -19.73
N GLU A 212 21.47 -1.53 -19.44
CA GLU A 212 20.05 -1.35 -19.76
C GLU A 212 19.19 -2.49 -19.21
N ASN A 213 19.52 -2.98 -18.01
CA ASN A 213 18.75 -4.05 -17.39
C ASN A 213 17.36 -3.57 -16.96
N TYR A 214 17.24 -2.30 -16.57
CA TYR A 214 15.99 -1.65 -16.20
C TYR A 214 16.07 -0.16 -16.53
N TRP A 215 14.93 0.51 -16.51
CA TRP A 215 14.85 1.96 -16.73
C TRP A 215 14.17 2.64 -15.57
N ILE A 216 14.39 3.93 -15.45
CA ILE A 216 13.81 4.80 -14.44
C ILE A 216 12.95 5.84 -15.15
N ILE A 217 11.74 6.07 -14.64
CA ILE A 217 10.91 7.21 -14.93
C ILE A 217 10.86 8.10 -13.69
N GLU A 218 11.13 9.38 -13.86
CA GLU A 218 11.01 10.41 -12.81
C GLU A 218 10.17 11.55 -13.34
N GLU A 219 9.19 12.00 -12.56
CA GLU A 219 8.40 13.18 -12.90
C GLU A 219 9.26 14.45 -12.80
N ILE A 220 9.04 15.37 -13.74
CA ILE A 220 9.58 16.73 -13.69
C ILE A 220 8.41 17.61 -13.25
N ASP A 221 8.38 17.95 -11.97
CA ASP A 221 7.35 18.81 -11.40
C ASP A 221 7.45 20.26 -11.92
N GLU A 222 6.43 21.07 -11.64
CA GLU A 222 6.37 22.47 -12.09
C GLU A 222 7.56 23.32 -11.61
N GLU A 223 8.07 23.09 -10.40
CA GLU A 223 9.20 23.83 -9.83
C GLU A 223 10.52 23.49 -10.55
N GLN A 224 10.69 22.22 -10.92
CA GLN A 224 11.83 21.74 -11.69
C GLN A 224 11.77 22.20 -13.14
N MET A 225 10.58 22.33 -13.71
CA MET A 225 10.38 22.73 -15.11
C MET A 225 10.95 24.11 -15.42
N GLU A 226 10.88 25.08 -14.50
CA GLU A 226 11.42 26.43 -14.71
C GLU A 226 12.94 26.45 -14.97
N ASN A 227 13.66 25.48 -14.40
CA ASN A 227 15.12 25.39 -14.49
C ASN A 227 15.59 24.19 -15.32
N PHE A 228 14.68 23.54 -16.05
CA PHE A 228 15.01 22.34 -16.81
C PHE A 228 15.74 22.70 -18.12
N SER A 229 16.95 22.17 -18.30
CA SER A 229 17.81 22.44 -19.46
C SER A 229 17.37 21.71 -20.73
N PHE A 230 16.22 22.11 -21.29
CA PHE A 230 15.71 21.56 -22.56
C PHE A 230 16.67 21.74 -23.73
N GLU A 231 17.53 22.76 -23.72
CA GLU A 231 18.52 23.01 -24.77
C GLU A 231 19.54 21.88 -24.97
N GLU A 232 19.72 21.02 -23.97
CA GLU A 232 20.62 19.87 -24.05
C GLU A 232 20.00 18.67 -24.79
N TYR A 233 18.68 18.70 -25.04
CA TYR A 233 17.95 17.61 -25.66
C TYR A 233 17.54 17.95 -27.09
N GLN A 234 17.55 16.94 -27.95
CA GLN A 234 17.10 17.06 -29.34
C GLN A 234 15.71 16.43 -29.50
N PRO A 235 14.78 17.06 -30.24
CA PRO A 235 13.46 16.49 -30.45
C PRO A 235 13.54 15.18 -31.23
N VAL A 236 12.74 14.20 -30.82
CA VAL A 236 12.60 12.89 -31.47
C VAL A 236 11.25 12.85 -32.18
N GLU A 237 11.25 12.45 -33.45
CA GLU A 237 10.01 12.28 -34.20
C GLU A 237 9.23 11.08 -33.64
N ILE A 238 7.96 11.31 -33.30
CA ILE A 238 7.03 10.28 -32.85
C ILE A 238 5.85 10.18 -33.80
N GLU A 239 5.26 8.98 -33.87
CA GLU A 239 4.07 8.74 -34.66
C GLU A 239 2.90 9.62 -34.17
N LYS A 240 2.36 10.45 -35.07
CA LYS A 240 1.19 11.27 -34.78
C LYS A 240 -0.05 10.40 -34.65
N ARG A 241 -0.86 10.67 -33.63
CA ARG A 241 -2.08 9.91 -33.34
C ARG A 241 -3.19 10.84 -32.88
N ASP A 242 -4.42 10.45 -33.18
CA ASP A 242 -5.59 11.11 -32.62
C ASP A 242 -5.65 10.81 -31.13
N LEU A 243 -5.59 11.86 -30.32
CA LEU A 243 -5.79 11.76 -28.89
C LEU A 243 -7.28 11.50 -28.62
N PRO A 244 -7.63 10.65 -27.64
CA PRO A 244 -9.02 10.56 -27.20
C PRO A 244 -9.50 11.95 -26.78
N GLU A 245 -10.77 12.27 -27.06
CA GLU A 245 -11.36 13.51 -26.58
C GLU A 245 -11.18 13.56 -25.05
N LYS A 246 -10.50 14.61 -24.56
CA LYS A 246 -10.43 14.87 -23.11
C LYS A 246 -11.88 14.88 -22.61
N ALA A 247 -12.16 14.11 -21.56
CA ALA A 247 -13.46 14.19 -20.90
C ALA A 247 -13.73 15.67 -20.59
N PRO A 248 -14.95 16.17 -20.81
CA PRO A 248 -15.25 17.56 -20.54
C PRO A 248 -14.84 17.85 -19.10
N GLU A 249 -13.99 18.87 -18.93
CA GLU A 249 -13.58 19.31 -17.60
C GLU A 249 -14.84 19.52 -16.76
N ILE A 250 -14.85 18.92 -15.57
CA ILE A 250 -15.93 19.16 -14.62
C ILE A 250 -15.86 20.65 -14.29
N ASP A 251 -16.87 21.39 -14.73
CA ASP A 251 -16.99 22.81 -14.43
C ASP A 251 -17.32 22.97 -12.94
N LEU A 252 -16.29 22.95 -12.11
CA LEU A 252 -16.37 23.09 -10.66
C LEU A 252 -17.03 24.41 -10.25
N SER A 253 -16.99 25.43 -11.12
CA SER A 253 -17.64 26.72 -10.86
C SER A 253 -19.15 26.59 -10.66
N LYS A 254 -19.79 25.59 -11.30
CA LYS A 254 -21.23 25.31 -11.14
C LYS A 254 -21.59 24.70 -9.79
N TYR A 255 -20.62 24.10 -9.11
CA TYR A 255 -20.82 23.55 -7.77
C TYR A 255 -20.57 24.62 -6.70
N PHE A 256 -19.67 25.56 -6.95
CA PHE A 256 -19.30 26.59 -5.98
C PHE A 256 -19.88 27.98 -6.29
N ALA A 257 -20.81 28.07 -7.25
CA ALA A 257 -21.48 29.33 -7.54
C ALA A 257 -22.29 29.79 -6.30
N PRO A 258 -22.17 31.07 -5.88
CA PRO A 258 -22.73 31.54 -4.60
C PRO A 258 -24.22 31.27 -4.41
N ASP A 259 -24.99 31.22 -5.49
CA ASP A 259 -26.44 31.00 -5.54
C ASP A 259 -26.83 29.51 -5.61
N THR A 260 -25.87 28.60 -5.72
CA THR A 260 -26.14 27.15 -5.79
C THR A 260 -26.68 26.66 -4.45
N VAL A 261 -27.85 26.02 -4.48
CA VAL A 261 -28.53 25.50 -3.30
C VAL A 261 -28.02 24.10 -2.96
N TYR A 262 -27.71 23.90 -1.67
CA TYR A 262 -27.30 22.62 -1.11
C TYR A 262 -28.19 22.21 0.05
N ASP A 263 -28.48 20.91 0.10
CA ASP A 263 -29.04 20.23 1.26
C ASP A 263 -27.91 19.61 2.09
N PHE A 264 -27.93 19.87 3.39
CA PHE A 264 -26.94 19.38 4.33
C PHE A 264 -27.55 18.30 5.20
N TYR A 265 -26.73 17.28 5.48
CA TYR A 265 -27.13 16.11 6.26
C TYR A 265 -26.08 15.77 7.32
N TYR A 266 -26.54 15.15 8.39
CA TYR A 266 -25.72 14.72 9.52
C TYR A 266 -26.03 13.25 9.88
N SER A 267 -24.98 12.45 9.98
CA SER A 267 -24.98 11.10 10.56
C SER A 267 -23.95 11.05 11.69
N GLU A 268 -24.35 10.54 12.85
CA GLU A 268 -23.46 10.40 14.00
C GLU A 268 -22.38 9.35 13.73
N LYS A 269 -22.77 8.24 13.09
CA LYS A 269 -21.82 7.16 12.71
C LYS A 269 -20.75 7.68 11.75
N MET A 270 -21.16 8.42 10.73
CA MET A 270 -20.26 8.98 9.73
C MET A 270 -19.35 10.08 10.32
N PHE A 271 -19.88 10.88 11.25
CA PHE A 271 -19.10 11.89 11.96
C PHE A 271 -17.95 11.27 12.76
N ILE A 272 -18.24 10.23 13.56
CA ILE A 272 -17.23 9.52 14.37
C ILE A 272 -16.18 8.87 13.47
N MET A 273 -16.62 8.21 12.38
CA MET A 273 -15.72 7.55 11.43
C MET A 273 -14.75 8.56 10.80
N ARG A 274 -15.26 9.69 10.26
CA ARG A 274 -14.43 10.71 9.63
C ARG A 274 -13.45 11.36 10.60
N TYR A 275 -13.87 11.66 11.83
CA TYR A 275 -12.95 12.19 12.82
C TYR A 275 -11.83 11.18 13.14
N ASN A 276 -12.15 9.90 13.34
CA ASN A 276 -11.14 8.90 13.67
C ASN A 276 -10.14 8.66 12.53
N LEU A 277 -10.59 8.67 11.27
CA LEU A 277 -9.74 8.43 10.10
C LEU A 277 -8.94 9.67 9.67
N GLU A 278 -9.62 10.82 9.55
CA GLU A 278 -9.05 12.00 8.89
C GLU A 278 -8.82 13.17 9.85
N GLN A 279 -9.31 13.09 11.08
CA GLN A 279 -9.35 14.21 12.05
C GLN A 279 -10.00 15.48 11.49
N LYS A 280 -10.83 15.33 10.44
CA LYS A 280 -11.49 16.42 9.72
C LYS A 280 -13.00 16.25 9.78
N VAL A 281 -13.68 17.29 10.28
CA VAL A 281 -15.14 17.43 10.23
C VAL A 281 -15.48 18.83 9.75
N ALA A 282 -16.75 19.07 9.42
CA ALA A 282 -17.19 20.34 8.87
C ALA A 282 -18.44 20.86 9.58
N THR A 283 -18.54 22.18 9.64
CA THR A 283 -19.72 22.90 10.10
C THR A 283 -20.21 23.82 9.01
N VAL A 284 -21.52 24.07 9.01
CA VAL A 284 -22.23 24.90 8.05
C VAL A 284 -23.09 25.89 8.82
N ASN A 285 -23.17 27.13 8.34
CA ASN A 285 -24.15 28.09 8.79
C ASN A 285 -25.46 27.91 8.00
N ILE A 286 -26.51 27.49 8.69
CA ILE A 286 -27.84 27.34 8.13
C ILE A 286 -28.75 28.33 8.85
N ASN A 287 -29.22 29.35 8.13
CA ASN A 287 -30.13 30.38 8.65
C ASN A 287 -29.64 31.06 9.95
N GLY A 288 -28.33 31.25 10.09
CA GLY A 288 -27.72 31.88 11.27
C GLY A 288 -27.38 30.91 12.41
N SER A 289 -27.67 29.61 12.28
CA SER A 289 -27.24 28.57 13.22
C SER A 289 -26.04 27.80 12.65
N ARG A 290 -25.02 27.60 13.47
CA ARG A 290 -23.86 26.78 13.11
C ARG A 290 -24.15 25.33 13.46
N GLU A 291 -24.22 24.48 12.44
CA GLU A 291 -24.52 23.06 12.59
C GLU A 291 -23.35 22.22 12.08
N PHE A 292 -23.13 21.04 12.68
CA PHE A 292 -22.24 20.02 12.11
C PHE A 292 -22.94 19.29 10.97
N TYR A 293 -22.20 18.99 9.90
CA TYR A 293 -22.70 18.17 8.79
C TYR A 293 -21.68 17.11 8.40
N THR A 294 -22.17 16.02 7.84
CA THR A 294 -21.37 14.92 7.30
C THR A 294 -21.52 14.77 5.79
N GLU A 295 -22.61 15.26 5.22
CA GLU A 295 -22.81 15.21 3.77
C GLU A 295 -23.49 16.49 3.27
N MET A 296 -23.06 16.96 2.11
CA MET A 296 -23.59 18.13 1.41
C MET A 296 -23.94 17.67 0.00
N VAL A 297 -25.20 17.84 -0.39
CA VAL A 297 -25.75 17.36 -1.66
C VAL A 297 -26.43 18.53 -2.37
N ARG A 298 -26.19 18.66 -3.67
CA ARG A 298 -26.82 19.74 -4.44
C ARG A 298 -28.32 19.52 -4.52
N GLU A 299 -29.10 20.60 -4.56
CA GLU A 299 -30.55 20.49 -4.70
C GLU A 299 -30.93 19.61 -5.91
N GLY A 300 -31.71 18.56 -5.64
CA GLY A 300 -32.19 17.61 -6.65
C GLY A 300 -31.30 16.40 -6.90
N GLU A 301 -30.13 16.32 -6.28
CA GLU A 301 -29.27 15.13 -6.30
C GLU A 301 -29.60 14.17 -5.14
N GLU A 302 -29.27 12.89 -5.31
CA GLU A 302 -29.45 11.86 -4.28
C GLU A 302 -28.26 11.85 -3.30
N LEU A 303 -28.51 11.40 -2.06
CA LEU A 303 -27.44 11.12 -1.10
C LEU A 303 -26.51 10.05 -1.67
N THR A 304 -25.21 10.32 -1.57
CA THR A 304 -24.17 9.36 -1.93
C THR A 304 -23.99 8.31 -0.84
N SER A 305 -24.22 8.66 0.43
CA SER A 305 -24.11 7.73 1.54
C SER A 305 -25.46 7.12 1.93
N ASN A 306 -25.47 5.81 2.21
CA ASN A 306 -26.65 5.07 2.66
C ASN A 306 -26.53 4.70 4.15
N TRP A 307 -26.47 5.71 5.02
CA TRP A 307 -26.48 5.51 6.48
C TRP A 307 -27.90 5.59 7.04
N ASP A 308 -28.25 4.64 7.91
CA ASP A 308 -29.56 4.53 8.56
C ASP A 308 -29.88 5.70 9.51
N ASP A 309 -28.85 6.38 10.02
CA ASP A 309 -28.98 7.51 10.95
C ASP A 309 -28.85 8.89 10.27
N MET A 310 -28.79 8.94 8.93
CA MET A 310 -28.65 10.19 8.17
C MET A 310 -29.88 11.08 8.36
N LYS A 311 -29.66 12.32 8.79
CA LYS A 311 -30.71 13.32 9.03
C LYS A 311 -30.45 14.58 8.22
N HIS A 312 -31.48 15.08 7.55
CA HIS A 312 -31.44 16.41 6.94
C HIS A 312 -31.40 17.46 8.04
N ILE A 313 -30.39 18.32 8.02
CA ILE A 313 -30.19 19.37 9.03
C ILE A 313 -30.56 20.76 8.49
N GLY A 314 -30.63 20.91 7.17
CA GLY A 314 -31.16 22.10 6.54
C GLY A 314 -30.58 22.38 5.16
N ARG A 315 -30.95 23.55 4.65
CA ARG A 315 -30.69 23.97 3.28
C ARG A 315 -30.21 25.41 3.27
N THR A 316 -29.19 25.69 2.46
CA THR A 316 -28.66 27.05 2.27
C THR A 316 -27.95 27.14 0.91
N THR A 317 -27.64 28.35 0.47
CA THR A 317 -26.83 28.56 -0.75
C THR A 317 -25.34 28.43 -0.42
N TYR A 318 -24.51 28.04 -1.40
CA TYR A 318 -23.07 27.87 -1.19
C TYR A 318 -22.40 29.14 -0.67
N GLY A 319 -22.81 30.31 -1.18
CA GLY A 319 -22.29 31.61 -0.75
C GLY A 319 -22.66 31.96 0.70
N GLU A 320 -23.77 31.45 1.22
CA GLU A 320 -24.25 31.69 2.58
C GLU A 320 -23.88 30.57 3.56
N ALA A 321 -23.49 29.40 3.05
CA ALA A 321 -23.19 28.21 3.85
C ALA A 321 -22.06 28.42 4.87
N ASP A 322 -21.17 29.39 4.66
CA ASP A 322 -20.03 29.72 5.53
C ASP A 322 -19.39 28.44 6.12
N ILE A 323 -18.94 27.55 5.24
CA ILE A 323 -18.44 26.24 5.63
C ILE A 323 -17.10 26.39 6.36
N GLN A 324 -16.99 25.77 7.54
CA GLN A 324 -15.77 25.81 8.34
C GLN A 324 -15.35 24.41 8.76
N HIS A 325 -14.04 24.19 8.81
CA HIS A 325 -13.41 22.95 9.27
C HIS A 325 -12.74 23.18 10.62
N PRO A 326 -13.49 23.06 11.74
CA PRO A 326 -12.93 23.30 13.05
C PRO A 326 -11.96 22.19 13.49
N ASN A 327 -10.90 22.57 14.19
CA ASN A 327 -10.05 21.63 14.90
C ASN A 327 -10.75 21.22 16.20
N LEU A 328 -11.29 20.01 16.25
CA LEU A 328 -11.98 19.49 17.44
C LEU A 328 -11.03 18.69 18.33
N THR A 329 -11.11 18.92 19.63
CA THR A 329 -10.52 18.04 20.64
C THR A 329 -11.45 16.87 20.94
N ARG A 330 -10.90 15.80 21.54
CA ARG A 330 -11.71 14.70 22.08
C ARG A 330 -12.81 15.18 23.04
N LYS A 331 -12.56 16.26 23.79
CA LYS A 331 -13.56 16.85 24.69
C LYS A 331 -14.73 17.44 23.89
N ASP A 332 -14.45 18.20 22.84
CA ASP A 332 -15.48 18.85 22.02
C ASP A 332 -16.40 17.82 21.36
N ILE A 333 -15.85 16.67 20.96
CA ILE A 333 -16.61 15.56 20.38
C ILE A 333 -17.51 14.89 21.40
N LEU A 334 -16.98 14.63 22.60
CA LEU A 334 -17.79 14.06 23.67
C LEU A 334 -18.91 15.03 24.10
N GLU A 335 -18.64 16.33 24.13
CA GLU A 335 -19.65 17.35 24.39
C GLU A 335 -20.70 17.44 23.27
N HIS A 336 -20.30 17.27 22.01
CA HIS A 336 -21.22 17.22 20.87
C HIS A 336 -22.12 15.97 20.91
N MET A 337 -21.53 14.79 21.14
CA MET A 337 -22.27 13.51 21.15
C MET A 337 -23.17 13.34 22.37
N PHE A 338 -22.69 13.75 23.55
CA PHE A 338 -23.34 13.43 24.82
C PHE A 338 -23.84 14.65 25.60
N GLY A 339 -23.66 15.86 25.06
CA GLY A 339 -23.95 17.11 25.73
C GLY A 339 -22.91 17.49 26.79
N LYS A 340 -22.94 18.76 27.24
CA LYS A 340 -22.13 19.20 28.39
C LYS A 340 -22.62 18.52 29.66
N ARG A 341 -21.75 17.77 30.31
CA ARG A 341 -22.02 17.24 31.65
C ARG A 341 -21.54 18.24 32.69
N ASP A 342 -22.41 18.61 33.62
CA ASP A 342 -22.00 19.39 34.79
C ASP A 342 -20.93 18.61 35.57
N LEU A 343 -19.89 19.32 36.02
CA LEU A 343 -18.91 18.76 36.93
C LEU A 343 -19.66 18.35 38.20
N LEU A 344 -19.67 17.05 38.49
CA LEU A 344 -20.12 16.55 39.79
C LEU A 344 -19.32 17.32 40.85
N GLN A 345 -20.02 18.14 41.64
CA GLN A 345 -19.40 18.81 42.78
C GLN A 345 -18.85 17.73 43.73
N PRO A 346 -17.65 17.94 44.29
CA PRO A 346 -16.88 16.91 44.97
C PRO A 346 -17.55 16.27 46.18
#